data_AF-A0A6G3ZMV8-F1
#
_entry.id   AF-A0A6G3ZMV8-F1
#
_cell.length_a   1.000
_cell.length_b   1.000
_cell.length_c   1.000
_cell.angle_alpha   90.00
_cell.angle_beta   90.00
_cell.angle_gamma   90.00
#
_symmetry.space_group_name_H-M   'P 1'
#
loop_
_entity.id
_entity.type
_entity.pdbx_description
1 polymer ?
#
loop_
_entity_poly.entity_id
_entity_poly.type
_entity_poly.pdbx_seq_one_letter_code
_entity_poly.pdbx_strand_id
1 'polypeptide(L)' 'MNRQIELVQSGSRQQVESSANNRIEEFEADGYDLVDQEISLDGNGMTILLVFASDE' A
#
# COMPACT_ATOMS: atom_id res chain seq x y z
N MET A 1 18.90 2.43 -0.66
CA MET A 1 17.65 3.23 -0.45
C MET A 1 16.93 3.50 -1.76
N ASN A 2 16.42 2.43 -2.35
CA ASN A 2 15.42 2.52 -3.41
C ASN A 2 14.04 2.74 -2.77
N ARG A 3 13.13 3.49 -3.42
CA ARG A 3 11.76 3.72 -2.93
C ARG A 3 10.74 3.28 -3.97
N GLN A 4 9.68 2.61 -3.53
CA GLN A 4 8.56 2.19 -4.36
C GLN A 4 7.25 2.74 -3.78
N ILE A 5 6.32 3.11 -4.65
CA ILE A 5 5.04 3.71 -4.26
C ILE A 5 3.93 2.91 -4.91
N GLU A 6 3.02 2.39 -4.10
CA GLU A 6 1.85 1.63 -4.54
C GLU A 6 0.56 2.36 -4.18
N LEU A 7 -0.39 2.35 -5.11
CA LEU A 7 -1.72 2.95 -4.93
C LEU A 7 -2.79 1.85 -5.02
N VAL A 8 -3.51 1.64 -3.93
CA VAL A 8 -4.58 0.65 -3.83
C VAL A 8 -5.90 1.37 -3.69
N GLN A 9 -6.85 1.12 -4.59
CA GLN A 9 -8.14 1.82 -4.62
C GLN A 9 -9.30 0.83 -4.72
N SER A 10 -10.36 1.06 -3.94
CA SER A 10 -11.61 0.31 -4.07
C SER A 10 -12.81 1.10 -3.54
N GLY A 11 -13.98 0.88 -4.13
CA GLY A 11 -15.27 1.35 -3.62
C GLY A 11 -15.70 0.68 -2.31
N SER A 12 -15.03 -0.40 -1.91
CA SER A 12 -15.25 -1.10 -0.64
C SER A 12 -14.01 -1.03 0.24
N ARG A 13 -14.19 -0.52 1.47
CA ARG A 13 -13.14 -0.47 2.49
C ARG A 13 -12.48 -1.82 2.72
N GLN A 14 -13.27 -2.88 2.87
CA GLN A 14 -12.75 -4.22 3.15
C GLN A 14 -11.88 -4.75 2.00
N GLN A 15 -12.25 -4.44 0.75
CA GLN A 15 -11.48 -4.84 -0.42
C GLN A 15 -10.17 -4.07 -0.51
N VAL A 16 -10.18 -2.75 -0.22
CA VAL A 16 -8.96 -1.95 -0.26
C VAL A 16 -7.98 -2.35 0.83
N GLU A 17 -8.46 -2.63 2.05
CA GLU A 17 -7.62 -3.07 3.17
C GLU A 17 -7.01 -4.45 2.88
N SER A 18 -7.81 -5.41 2.39
CA SER A 18 -7.27 -6.71 1.97
C SER A 18 -6.29 -6.58 0.81
N SER A 19 -6.56 -5.69 -0.14
CA SER A 19 -5.66 -5.49 -1.27
C SER A 19 -4.36 -4.81 -0.82
N ALA A 20 -4.40 -3.85 0.09
CA ALA A 20 -3.21 -3.23 0.65
C ALA A 20 -2.37 -4.25 1.42
N ASN A 21 -2.99 -5.10 2.25
CA ASN A 21 -2.28 -6.11 3.01
C ASN A 21 -1.50 -7.09 2.12
N ASN A 22 -2.09 -7.67 1.07
CA ASN A 22 -1.29 -8.58 0.25
C ASN A 22 -0.19 -7.84 -0.53
N ARG A 23 -0.36 -6.53 -0.83
CA ARG A 23 0.70 -5.73 -1.46
C ARG A 23 1.86 -5.54 -0.51
N ILE A 24 1.58 -5.25 0.77
CA ILE A 24 2.60 -5.18 1.81
C ILE A 24 3.35 -6.51 1.93
N GLU A 25 2.63 -7.64 2.04
CA GLU A 25 3.25 -8.96 2.12
C GLU A 25 4.12 -9.31 0.90
N GLU A 26 3.67 -8.96 -0.31
CA GLU A 26 4.43 -9.16 -1.56
C GLU A 26 5.75 -8.34 -1.54
N PHE A 27 5.70 -7.07 -1.16
CA PHE A 27 6.88 -6.20 -1.11
C PHE A 27 7.85 -6.55 0.02
N GLU A 28 7.34 -6.94 1.20
CA GLU A 28 8.16 -7.43 2.31
C GLU A 28 8.89 -8.73 1.93
N ALA A 29 8.25 -9.62 1.17
CA ALA A 29 8.89 -10.83 0.65
C ALA A 29 9.98 -10.53 -0.38
N ASP A 30 9.85 -9.42 -1.12
CA ASP A 30 10.83 -8.93 -2.10
C ASP A 30 11.97 -8.09 -1.48
N GLY A 31 11.98 -7.93 -0.15
CA GLY A 31 13.04 -7.22 0.58
C GLY A 31 12.83 -5.72 0.72
N TYR A 32 11.60 -5.23 0.53
CA TYR A 32 11.23 -3.85 0.81
C TYR A 32 10.46 -3.73 2.12
N ASP A 33 10.77 -2.73 2.93
CA ASP A 33 10.03 -2.41 4.14
C ASP A 33 8.98 -1.33 3.87
N LEU A 34 7.78 -1.49 4.45
CA LEU A 34 6.79 -0.42 4.47
C LEU A 34 7.28 0.71 5.39
N VAL A 35 7.50 1.89 4.83
CA VAL A 35 8.01 3.06 5.58
C VAL A 35 6.97 4.15 5.76
N ASP A 36 5.94 4.18 4.93
CA ASP A 36 4.82 5.12 5.08
C ASP A 36 3.53 4.55 4.49
N GLN A 37 2.40 4.97 5.04
CA GLN A 37 1.08 4.61 4.58
C GLN A 37 0.11 5.78 4.77
N GLU A 38 -0.52 6.22 3.70
CA GLU A 38 -1.58 7.24 3.75
C GLU A 38 -2.92 6.68 3.30
N ILE A 39 -3.99 7.08 3.98
CA ILE A 39 -5.36 6.65 3.69
C ILE A 39 -6.19 7.87 3.32
N SER A 40 -6.79 7.82 2.13
CA SER A 40 -7.76 8.82 1.68
C SER A 40 -9.13 8.18 1.53
N LEU A 41 -10.13 8.83 2.11
CA LEU A 41 -11.54 8.52 1.92
C LEU A 41 -12.10 9.50 0.89
N ASP A 42 -12.60 8.99 -0.22
CA ASP A 42 -13.24 9.80 -1.25
C ASP A 42 -14.71 9.39 -1.43
N GLY A 43 -15.49 10.23 -2.10
CA GLY A 43 -16.93 9.98 -2.30
C GLY A 43 -17.25 8.72 -3.11
N ASN A 44 -16.23 8.09 -3.70
CA ASN A 44 -16.35 6.89 -4.53
C ASN A 44 -15.71 5.65 -3.89
N GLY A 45 -15.12 5.75 -2.69
CA GLY A 45 -14.42 4.66 -2.05
C GLY A 45 -13.30 5.07 -1.09
N MET A 46 -12.31 4.21 -1.01
CA MET A 46 -11.10 4.39 -0.21
C MET A 46 -9.89 4.16 -1.11
N THR A 47 -8.87 4.99 -0.91
CA THR A 47 -7.56 4.88 -1.51
C THR A 47 -6.51 4.73 -0.41
N ILE A 48 -5.59 3.79 -0.55
CA ILE A 48 -4.42 3.63 0.32
C ILE A 48 -3.16 3.82 -0.54
N LEU A 49 -2.32 4.77 -0.14
CA LEU A 49 -0.97 4.94 -0.64
C LEU A 49 -0.03 4.15 0.27
N LEU A 50 0.82 3.32 -0.31
CA LEU A 50 1.86 2.57 0.39
C LEU A 50 3.22 3.02 -0.14
N VAL A 51 4.12 3.37 0.76
CA VAL A 51 5.50 3.74 0.41
C VAL A 51 6.44 2.71 1.00
N PHE A 52 7.20 2.07 0.13
CA PHE A 52 8.16 1.05 0.46
C PHE A 52 9.58 1.56 0.25
N ALA A 53 10.52 1.11 1.06
CA ALA A 53 11.94 1.37 0.89
C ALA A 53 12.77 0.11 1.10
N SER A 54 13.83 -0.06 0.31
CA SER A 54 14.84 -1.09 0.54
C SER A 54 16.19 -0.44 0.85
N ASP A 55 16.89 -0.98 1.84
CA ASP A 55 18.23 -0.53 2.24
C ASP A 55 19.34 -0.99 1.29
N GLU A 56 19.02 -1.94 0.40
CA GLU A 56 19.87 -2.29 -0.76
C GLU A 56 20.11 -1.10 -1.71
#